data_AF-A0A836M266-F1
#
_entry.id   AF-A0A836M266-F1
#
_cell.length_a   1.000
_cell.length_b   1.000
_cell.length_c   1.000
_cell.angle_alpha   90.00
_cell.angle_beta   90.00
_cell.angle_gamma   90.00
#
_symmetry.space_group_name_H-M   'P 1'
#
loop_
_entity.id
_entity.type
_entity.pdbx_description
1 polymer ?
#
loop_
_entity_poly.entity_id
_entity_poly.type
_entity_poly.pdbx_seq_one_letter_code
_entity_poly.pdbx_strand_id
1 'polypeptide(L)'
;MKEIVVFDLDGTLLSGDSTRTWLTDKLKSNIFRFIAALIVTPIALPLMKFKKYKSKGASLYLWIATYSLNEQELEYSFKNFSKNINETTFSSLYWFEQGIAEVKDHLANGRIVFIATAAPEKLANVLLDSINLNVQIIGTPLQNKLGGWVSGIHCRAEEKVKRLNKIDIKQL
;
A
#
# COMPACT_ATOMS: atom_id res chain seq x y z
N MET A 1 -3.15 -27.13 14.67
CA MET A 1 -2.93 -26.10 13.64
C MET A 1 -3.20 -24.76 14.29
N LYS A 2 -2.30 -23.78 14.15
CA LYS A 2 -2.57 -22.42 14.62
C LYS A 2 -3.68 -21.81 13.77
N GLU A 3 -4.61 -21.11 14.40
CA GLU A 3 -5.65 -20.36 13.70
C GLU A 3 -5.01 -19.20 12.92
N ILE A 4 -5.48 -18.98 11.69
CA ILE A 4 -4.99 -17.93 10.80
C ILE A 4 -6.07 -16.88 10.64
N VAL A 5 -5.69 -15.64 10.89
CA VAL A 5 -6.57 -14.48 10.77
C VAL A 5 -6.01 -13.55 9.70
N VAL A 6 -6.89 -13.06 8.84
CA VAL A 6 -6.50 -12.20 7.71
C VAL A 6 -7.26 -10.88 7.80
N PHE A 7 -6.53 -9.78 7.80
CA PHE A 7 -7.09 -8.42 7.72
C PHE A 7 -6.75 -7.78 6.37
N ASP A 8 -7.62 -6.88 5.91
CA ASP A 8 -7.22 -5.87 4.91
C ASP A 8 -6.57 -4.67 5.62
N LEU A 9 -5.91 -3.79 4.87
CA LEU A 9 -5.29 -2.58 5.42
C LEU A 9 -6.16 -1.34 5.18
N ASP A 10 -6.22 -0.89 3.92
CA ASP A 10 -6.91 0.34 3.53
C ASP A 10 -8.42 0.19 3.69
N GLY A 11 -9.05 1.08 4.45
CA GLY A 11 -10.48 1.00 4.79
C GLY A 11 -10.83 -0.06 5.83
N THR A 12 -9.84 -0.72 6.46
CA THR A 12 -10.06 -1.74 7.51
C THR A 12 -9.25 -1.45 8.77
N LEU A 13 -7.92 -1.36 8.67
CA LEU A 13 -7.05 -0.90 9.77
C LEU A 13 -6.74 0.59 9.67
N LEU A 14 -6.80 1.13 8.45
CA LEU A 14 -6.57 2.54 8.15
C LEU A 14 -7.85 3.15 7.56
N SER A 15 -8.16 4.39 7.89
CA SER A 15 -9.44 5.03 7.53
C SER A 15 -9.61 5.38 6.04
N GLY A 16 -8.58 5.19 5.22
CA GLY A 16 -8.61 5.54 3.80
C GLY A 16 -7.61 4.76 2.95
N ASP A 17 -7.47 5.19 1.68
CA ASP A 17 -6.55 4.61 0.70
C ASP A 17 -5.14 5.22 0.90
N SER A 18 -4.25 4.48 1.56
CA SER A 18 -2.88 4.91 1.84
C SER A 18 -2.11 5.25 0.57
N THR A 19 -2.27 4.44 -0.49
CA THR A 19 -1.51 4.59 -1.74
C THR A 19 -1.91 5.88 -2.45
N ARG A 20 -3.22 6.14 -2.56
CA ARG A 20 -3.74 7.36 -3.18
C ARG A 20 -3.32 8.61 -2.40
N THR A 21 -3.39 8.57 -1.06
CA THR A 21 -3.01 9.69 -0.21
C THR A 21 -1.53 10.01 -0.36
N TRP A 22 -0.67 8.98 -0.27
CA TRP A 22 0.77 9.13 -0.47
C TRP A 22 1.11 9.66 -1.87
N LEU A 23 0.50 9.10 -2.93
CA LEU A 23 0.71 9.59 -4.30
C LEU A 23 0.30 11.05 -4.46
N THR A 24 -0.83 11.43 -3.88
CA THR A 24 -1.33 12.81 -3.96
C THR A 24 -0.36 13.78 -3.30
N ASP A 25 0.14 13.44 -2.11
CA ASP A 25 1.14 14.23 -1.38
C ASP A 25 2.48 14.33 -2.15
N LYS A 26 2.98 13.19 -2.64
CA LYS A 26 4.24 13.14 -3.41
C LYS A 26 4.19 13.92 -4.71
N LEU A 27 3.04 13.91 -5.40
CA LEU A 27 2.86 14.67 -6.64
C LEU A 27 2.72 16.16 -6.36
N LYS A 28 1.98 16.55 -5.31
CA LYS A 28 1.78 17.97 -4.95
C LYS A 28 3.00 18.64 -4.35
N SER A 29 3.89 17.88 -3.70
CA SER A 29 5.12 18.42 -3.09
C SER A 29 6.20 18.82 -4.11
N ASN A 30 6.01 18.55 -5.40
CA ASN A 30 6.95 18.97 -6.45
C ASN A 30 6.20 19.45 -7.71
N ILE A 31 6.43 20.70 -8.11
CA ILE A 31 5.71 21.33 -9.21
C ILE A 31 5.87 20.60 -10.55
N PHE A 32 7.05 20.05 -10.85
CA PHE A 32 7.29 19.31 -12.09
C PHE A 32 6.52 17.99 -12.11
N ARG A 33 6.50 17.26 -10.98
CA ARG A 33 5.69 16.04 -10.84
C ARG A 33 4.20 16.35 -10.95
N PHE A 34 3.75 17.44 -10.35
CA PHE A 34 2.36 17.88 -10.43
C PHE A 34 1.94 18.20 -11.87
N ILE A 35 2.73 19.00 -12.59
CA ILE A 35 2.47 19.33 -14.00
C ILE A 35 2.47 18.07 -14.87
N ALA A 36 3.46 17.18 -14.70
CA ALA A 36 3.51 15.92 -15.43
C ALA A 36 2.26 15.05 -15.16
N ALA A 37 1.79 15.00 -13.91
CA ALA A 37 0.55 14.31 -13.55
C ALA A 37 -0.67 14.93 -14.24
N LEU A 38 -0.76 16.26 -14.34
CA LEU A 38 -1.83 16.93 -15.10
C LEU A 38 -1.77 16.60 -16.59
N ILE A 39 -0.58 16.60 -17.20
CA ILE A 39 -0.39 16.25 -18.61
C ILE A 39 -0.84 14.82 -18.89
N VAL A 40 -0.56 13.86 -18.01
CA VAL A 40 -0.94 12.45 -18.22
C VAL A 40 -2.41 12.16 -17.89
N THR A 41 -3.08 13.04 -17.14
CA THR A 41 -4.44 12.83 -16.63
C THR A 41 -5.50 12.53 -17.71
N PRO A 42 -5.51 13.22 -18.87
CA PRO A 42 -6.43 12.91 -19.97
C PRO A 42 -6.31 11.48 -20.51
N ILE A 43 -5.17 10.82 -20.31
CA ILE A 43 -4.94 9.41 -20.70
C ILE A 43 -5.18 8.49 -19.51
N ALA A 44 -4.64 8.83 -18.34
CA ALA A 44 -4.68 7.98 -17.15
C ALA A 44 -6.11 7.79 -16.62
N LEU A 45 -6.93 8.83 -16.56
CA LEU A 45 -8.30 8.73 -16.02
C LEU A 45 -9.21 7.85 -16.87
N PRO A 46 -9.27 7.98 -18.23
CA PRO A 46 -10.02 7.03 -19.04
C PRO A 46 -9.56 5.59 -18.85
N LEU A 47 -8.25 5.31 -18.80
CA LEU A 47 -7.73 3.98 -18.52
C LEU A 47 -8.21 3.45 -17.15
N MET A 48 -8.31 4.33 -16.15
CA MET A 48 -8.80 3.98 -14.82
C MET A 48 -10.28 3.62 -14.76
N LYS A 49 -11.10 4.08 -15.71
CA LYS A 49 -12.51 3.71 -15.81
C LYS A 49 -12.71 2.26 -16.29
N PHE A 50 -11.77 1.71 -17.05
CA PHE A 50 -11.84 0.33 -17.54
C PHE A 50 -11.13 -0.63 -16.58
N LYS A 51 -11.85 -1.60 -16.02
CA LYS A 51 -11.30 -2.60 -15.05
C LYS A 51 -9.99 -3.24 -15.52
N LYS A 52 -9.89 -3.56 -16.81
CA LYS A 52 -8.68 -4.15 -17.45
C LYS A 52 -7.45 -3.24 -17.42
N TYR A 53 -7.64 -1.92 -17.49
CA TYR A 53 -6.56 -0.94 -17.61
C TYR A 53 -6.37 -0.10 -16.34
N LYS A 54 -7.19 -0.33 -15.32
CA LYS A 54 -7.19 0.46 -14.09
C LYS A 54 -5.83 0.54 -13.41
N SER A 55 -5.12 -0.59 -13.30
CA SER A 55 -3.77 -0.62 -12.73
C SER A 55 -2.75 0.10 -13.59
N LYS A 56 -2.89 0.07 -14.92
CA LYS A 56 -2.00 0.78 -15.84
C LYS A 56 -2.16 2.29 -15.73
N GLY A 57 -3.40 2.78 -15.68
CA GLY A 57 -3.67 4.21 -15.47
C GLY A 57 -3.13 4.70 -14.12
N ALA A 58 -3.34 3.94 -13.05
CA ALA A 58 -2.76 4.26 -11.73
C ALA A 58 -1.22 4.23 -11.73
N SER A 59 -0.62 3.29 -12.48
CA SER A 59 0.84 3.16 -12.59
C SER A 59 1.50 4.36 -13.27
N LEU A 60 0.79 5.11 -14.11
CA LEU A 60 1.34 6.34 -14.71
C LEU A 60 1.62 7.40 -13.63
N TYR A 61 0.67 7.60 -12.70
CA TYR A 61 0.87 8.51 -11.57
C TYR A 61 1.96 8.03 -10.62
N LEU A 62 2.01 6.72 -10.34
CA LEU A 62 3.06 6.13 -9.52
C LEU A 62 4.45 6.31 -10.14
N TRP A 63 4.57 6.10 -11.45
CA TRP A 63 5.82 6.29 -12.15
C TRP A 63 6.30 7.73 -12.07
N ILE A 64 5.41 8.71 -12.31
CA ILE A 64 5.75 10.14 -12.21
C ILE A 64 6.15 10.52 -10.77
N ALA A 65 5.40 10.03 -9.77
CA ALA A 65 5.67 10.30 -8.36
C ALA A 65 7.03 9.77 -7.89
N THR A 66 7.52 8.71 -8.54
CA THR A 66 8.72 7.96 -8.14
C THR A 66 9.85 8.01 -9.16
N TYR A 67 9.72 8.80 -10.22
CA TYR A 67 10.77 8.95 -11.20
C TYR A 67 12.06 9.43 -10.53
N SER A 68 13.16 8.78 -10.92
CA SER A 68 14.51 8.92 -10.38
C SER A 68 14.71 8.42 -8.95
N LEU A 69 13.71 7.84 -8.28
CA LEU A 69 13.89 7.26 -6.95
C LEU A 69 14.45 5.84 -7.02
N ASN A 70 15.59 5.64 -6.36
CA ASN A 70 16.05 4.29 -6.06
C ASN A 70 15.19 3.65 -4.95
N GLU A 71 15.48 2.40 -4.61
CA GLU A 71 14.70 1.64 -3.62
C GLU A 71 14.75 2.26 -2.22
N GLN A 72 15.93 2.71 -1.78
CA GLN A 72 16.12 3.31 -0.46
C GLN A 72 15.38 4.64 -0.35
N GLU A 73 15.40 5.46 -1.40
CA GLU A 73 14.68 6.74 -1.46
C GLU A 73 13.17 6.55 -1.51
N LEU A 74 12.70 5.49 -2.19
CA LEU A 74 11.30 5.11 -2.19
C LEU A 74 10.86 4.72 -0.78
N GLU A 75 11.59 3.82 -0.12
CA GLU A 75 11.30 3.38 1.24
C GLU A 75 11.36 4.53 2.24
N TYR A 76 12.36 5.41 2.14
CA TYR A 76 12.46 6.62 2.95
C TYR A 76 11.22 7.51 2.76
N SER A 77 10.72 7.63 1.54
CA SER A 77 9.49 8.39 1.30
C SER A 77 8.24 7.75 1.91
N PHE A 78 8.19 6.43 2.03
CA PHE A 78 7.13 5.74 2.80
C PHE A 78 7.28 5.98 4.30
N LYS A 79 8.51 6.02 4.83
CA LYS A 79 8.77 6.31 6.25
C LYS A 79 8.36 7.74 6.64
N ASN A 80 8.65 8.70 5.78
CA ASN A 80 8.18 10.08 6.00
C ASN A 80 6.65 10.16 5.96
N PHE A 81 6.02 9.42 5.05
CA PHE A 81 4.56 9.35 4.97
C PHE A 81 3.93 8.70 6.21
N SER A 82 4.50 7.60 6.72
CA SER A 82 4.00 6.94 7.94
C SER A 82 4.14 7.84 9.16
N LYS A 83 5.25 8.58 9.28
CA LYS A 83 5.43 9.60 10.32
C LYS A 83 4.31 10.66 10.28
N ASN A 84 4.01 11.20 9.11
CA ASN A 84 2.96 12.21 8.94
C ASN A 84 1.55 11.68 9.31
N ILE A 85 1.27 10.39 9.10
CA ILE A 85 0.02 9.76 9.58
C ILE A 85 -0.01 9.72 11.10
N ASN A 86 1.09 9.25 11.73
CA ASN A 86 1.16 9.06 13.17
C ASN A 86 1.19 10.40 13.94
N GLU A 87 1.74 11.45 13.33
CA GLU A 87 1.71 12.82 13.85
C GLU A 87 0.38 13.55 13.55
N THR A 88 -0.62 12.85 13.00
CA THR A 88 -1.95 13.39 12.63
C THR A 88 -1.91 14.57 11.66
N THR A 89 -0.85 14.69 10.86
CA THR A 89 -0.71 15.74 9.84
C THR A 89 -1.68 15.55 8.68
N PHE A 90 -2.10 14.32 8.41
CA PHE A 90 -3.18 14.02 7.47
C PHE A 90 -4.53 14.01 8.18
N SER A 91 -5.37 15.03 7.92
CA SER A 91 -6.71 15.11 8.49
C SER A 91 -7.67 13.98 8.05
N SER A 92 -7.32 13.22 7.00
CA SER A 92 -8.19 12.22 6.38
C SER A 92 -7.67 10.79 6.46
N LEU A 93 -6.52 10.56 7.10
CA LEU A 93 -5.91 9.23 7.18
C LEU A 93 -5.38 8.96 8.58
N TYR A 94 -5.99 8.00 9.27
CA TYR A 94 -5.67 7.63 10.65
C TYR A 94 -5.92 6.13 10.86
N TRP A 95 -5.29 5.58 11.91
CA TRP A 95 -5.47 4.18 12.30
C TRP A 95 -6.77 3.98 13.07
N PHE A 96 -7.53 2.93 12.74
CA PHE A 96 -8.66 2.53 13.57
C PHE A 96 -8.16 1.83 14.83
N GLU A 97 -8.26 2.48 15.98
CA GLU A 97 -7.78 1.95 17.26
C GLU A 97 -8.35 0.57 17.56
N GLN A 98 -9.65 0.37 17.32
CA GLN A 98 -10.33 -0.92 17.51
C GLN A 98 -9.75 -2.01 16.60
N GLY A 99 -9.47 -1.69 15.32
CA GLY A 99 -8.87 -2.64 14.39
C GLY A 99 -7.45 -3.04 14.80
N ILE A 100 -6.65 -2.08 15.27
CA ILE A 100 -5.31 -2.35 15.80
C ILE A 100 -5.37 -3.20 17.08
N ALA A 101 -6.33 -2.92 17.97
CA ALA A 101 -6.54 -3.71 19.18
C ALA A 101 -6.90 -5.16 18.86
N GLU A 102 -7.79 -5.40 17.89
CA GLU A 102 -8.17 -6.74 17.45
C GLU A 102 -6.98 -7.53 16.89
N VAL A 103 -6.14 -6.88 16.05
CA VAL A 103 -4.92 -7.53 15.55
C VAL A 103 -3.99 -7.93 16.70
N LYS A 104 -3.80 -7.03 17.68
CA LYS A 104 -2.96 -7.31 18.85
C LYS A 104 -3.53 -8.44 19.72
N ASP A 105 -4.85 -8.51 19.88
CA ASP A 105 -5.51 -9.60 20.60
C ASP A 105 -5.24 -10.95 19.92
N HIS A 106 -5.42 -11.04 18.60
CA HIS A 106 -5.12 -12.28 17.88
C HIS A 106 -3.65 -12.71 18.02
N LEU A 107 -2.71 -11.76 17.92
CA LEU A 107 -1.29 -12.03 18.13
C LEU A 107 -1.00 -12.51 19.56
N ALA A 108 -1.59 -11.87 20.58
CA ALA A 108 -1.44 -12.25 21.98
C ALA A 108 -1.99 -13.66 22.27
N ASN A 109 -3.03 -14.06 21.55
CA ASN A 109 -3.60 -15.41 21.60
C ASN A 109 -2.82 -16.44 20.75
N GLY A 110 -1.63 -16.10 20.25
CA GLY A 110 -0.74 -17.01 19.54
C GLY A 110 -1.21 -17.39 18.13
N ARG A 111 -2.18 -16.66 17.57
CA ARG A 111 -2.67 -16.83 16.20
C ARG A 111 -1.69 -16.25 15.19
N ILE A 112 -1.74 -16.75 13.97
CA ILE A 112 -0.95 -16.19 12.87
C ILE A 112 -1.81 -15.12 12.19
N VAL A 113 -1.30 -13.89 12.13
CA VAL A 113 -2.01 -12.77 11.51
C VAL A 113 -1.34 -12.38 10.19
N PHE A 114 -2.15 -12.36 9.13
CA PHE A 114 -1.78 -11.82 7.82
C PHE A 114 -2.52 -10.50 7.54
N ILE A 115 -1.81 -9.58 6.91
CA ILE A 115 -2.40 -8.41 6.25
C ILE A 115 -2.37 -8.64 4.74
N ALA A 116 -3.55 -8.75 4.14
CA ALA A 116 -3.70 -8.93 2.70
C ALA A 116 -4.25 -7.65 2.07
N THR A 117 -3.39 -6.88 1.40
CA THR A 117 -3.73 -5.52 0.95
C THR A 117 -3.42 -5.26 -0.51
N ALA A 118 -4.27 -4.47 -1.16
CA ALA A 118 -4.01 -3.99 -2.52
C ALA A 118 -2.95 -2.89 -2.62
N ALA A 119 -2.58 -2.27 -1.49
CA ALA A 119 -1.50 -1.30 -1.42
C ALA A 119 -0.16 -1.95 -1.81
N PRO A 120 0.85 -1.16 -2.22
CA PRO A 120 2.21 -1.66 -2.37
C PRO A 120 2.69 -2.38 -1.11
N GLU A 121 3.24 -3.58 -1.25
CA GLU A 121 3.71 -4.38 -0.12
C GLU A 121 4.74 -3.63 0.71
N LYS A 122 5.70 -2.95 0.06
CA LYS A 122 6.70 -2.13 0.73
C LYS A 122 6.10 -0.96 1.53
N LEU A 123 5.03 -0.34 1.02
CA LEU A 123 4.33 0.72 1.75
C LEU A 123 3.62 0.13 2.98
N ALA A 124 2.91 -0.99 2.81
CA ALA A 124 2.21 -1.65 3.90
C ALA A 124 3.16 -2.08 5.03
N ASN A 125 4.32 -2.66 4.70
CA ASN A 125 5.36 -2.99 5.69
C ASN A 125 5.76 -1.76 6.49
N VAL A 126 6.17 -0.68 5.82
CA VAL A 126 6.61 0.55 6.49
C VAL A 126 5.52 1.18 7.36
N LEU A 127 4.26 1.14 6.93
CA LEU A 127 3.13 1.65 7.71
C LEU A 127 2.92 0.82 8.99
N LEU A 128 2.89 -0.50 8.90
CA LEU A 128 2.64 -1.39 10.03
C LEU A 128 3.83 -1.44 11.01
N ASP A 129 5.05 -1.40 10.48
CA ASP A 129 6.27 -1.27 11.28
C ASP A 129 6.27 0.02 12.10
N SER A 130 5.76 1.13 11.54
CA SER A 130 5.72 2.42 12.24
C SER A 130 4.86 2.44 13.51
N ILE A 131 3.95 1.47 13.65
CA ILE A 131 3.11 1.28 14.83
C ILE A 131 3.49 0.01 15.63
N ASN A 132 4.67 -0.56 15.34
CA ASN A 132 5.21 -1.77 15.95
C ASN A 132 4.29 -3.00 15.85
N LEU A 133 3.62 -3.18 14.71
CA LEU A 133 2.73 -4.31 14.48
C LEU A 133 3.44 -5.40 13.66
N ASN A 134 3.95 -6.43 14.35
CA ASN A 134 4.66 -7.54 13.72
C ASN A 134 3.67 -8.57 13.14
N VAL A 135 3.36 -8.41 11.86
CA VAL A 135 2.38 -9.23 11.11
C VAL A 135 2.97 -9.65 9.77
N GLN A 136 2.48 -10.77 9.23
CA GLN A 136 2.88 -11.19 7.88
C GLN A 136 2.08 -10.40 6.84
N ILE A 137 2.72 -9.95 5.76
CA ILE A 137 2.07 -9.08 4.78
C ILE A 137 2.12 -9.71 3.39
N ILE A 138 0.98 -9.66 2.70
CA ILE A 138 0.89 -9.90 1.26
C ILE A 138 0.31 -8.67 0.58
N GLY A 139 1.15 -7.96 -0.15
CA GLY A 139 0.80 -6.69 -0.79
C GLY A 139 1.03 -6.71 -2.29
N THR A 140 0.66 -5.64 -2.98
CA THR A 140 0.99 -5.49 -4.40
C THR A 140 2.50 -5.30 -4.57
N PRO A 141 3.22 -6.14 -5.34
CA PRO A 141 4.63 -5.92 -5.58
C PRO A 141 4.84 -4.66 -6.44
N LEU A 142 5.94 -3.96 -6.22
CA LEU A 142 6.39 -2.86 -7.06
C LEU A 142 7.50 -3.33 -8.00
N GLN A 143 7.54 -2.75 -9.20
CA GLN A 143 8.56 -3.03 -10.21
C GLN A 143 9.20 -1.71 -10.63
N ASN A 144 10.53 -1.65 -10.64
CA ASN A 144 11.23 -0.51 -11.23
C ASN A 144 11.26 -0.67 -12.75
N LYS A 145 10.79 0.34 -13.48
CA LYS A 145 10.75 0.39 -14.95
C LYS A 145 11.14 1.77 -15.44
N LEU A 146 12.15 1.84 -16.29
CA LEU A 146 12.59 3.09 -16.95
C LEU A 146 12.84 4.24 -15.96
N GLY A 147 13.40 3.94 -14.77
CA GLY A 147 13.74 4.96 -13.77
C GLY A 147 12.60 5.39 -12.84
N GLY A 148 11.41 4.83 -12.96
CA GLY A 148 10.31 5.02 -12.02
C GLY A 148 9.70 3.68 -11.57
N TRP A 149 8.89 3.69 -10.53
CA TRP A 149 8.22 2.49 -10.03
C TRP A 149 6.81 2.36 -10.60
N VAL A 150 6.38 1.13 -10.86
CA VAL A 150 5.02 0.80 -11.29
C VAL A 150 4.47 -0.37 -10.47
N SER A 151 3.15 -0.51 -10.44
CA SER A 151 2.51 -1.63 -9.77
C SER A 151 2.67 -2.92 -10.59
N GLY A 152 2.97 -4.02 -9.92
CA GLY A 152 2.83 -5.37 -10.46
C GLY A 152 1.36 -5.83 -10.47
N ILE A 153 1.15 -7.14 -10.31
CA ILE A 153 -0.20 -7.70 -10.17
C ILE A 153 -0.77 -7.23 -8.83
N HIS A 154 -1.90 -6.52 -8.85
CA HIS A 154 -2.52 -6.02 -7.63
C HIS A 154 -3.06 -7.18 -6.77
N CYS A 155 -2.77 -7.15 -5.48
CA CYS A 155 -3.32 -8.09 -4.49
C CYS A 155 -4.79 -7.74 -4.18
N ARG A 156 -5.71 -8.06 -5.09
CA ARG A 156 -7.15 -7.75 -4.98
C ARG A 156 -7.99 -8.97 -5.33
N ALA A 157 -9.13 -9.11 -4.65
CA ALA A 157 -10.09 -10.20 -4.88
C ALA A 157 -9.40 -11.57 -4.88
N GLU A 158 -9.58 -12.38 -5.93
CA GLU A 158 -9.01 -13.72 -6.08
C GLU A 158 -7.49 -13.79 -5.91
N GLU A 159 -6.77 -12.72 -6.25
CA GLU A 159 -5.30 -12.70 -6.09
C GLU A 159 -4.89 -12.70 -4.61
N LYS A 160 -5.70 -12.16 -3.69
CA LYS A 160 -5.44 -12.27 -2.24
C LYS A 160 -5.45 -13.75 -1.82
N VAL A 161 -6.51 -14.47 -2.20
CA VAL A 161 -6.68 -15.89 -1.88
C VAL A 161 -5.56 -16.73 -2.51
N LYS A 162 -5.25 -16.47 -3.78
CA LYS A 162 -4.17 -17.18 -4.48
C LYS A 162 -2.81 -17.02 -3.81
N ARG A 163 -2.51 -15.84 -3.26
CA ARG A 163 -1.25 -15.61 -2.53
C ARG A 163 -1.23 -16.25 -1.16
N LEU A 164 -2.33 -16.17 -0.42
CA LEU A 164 -2.48 -16.89 0.85
C LEU A 164 -2.28 -18.39 0.67
N ASN A 165 -2.87 -18.98 -0.37
CA ASN A 165 -2.73 -20.41 -0.66
C ASN A 165 -1.31 -20.83 -1.08
N LYS A 166 -0.48 -19.90 -1.56
CA LYS A 166 0.91 -20.16 -1.96
C LYS A 166 1.87 -20.10 -0.79
N ILE A 167 1.55 -19.32 0.23
CA ILE A 167 2.24 -19.38 1.50
C ILE A 167 1.84 -20.73 2.07
N ASP A 168 2.80 -21.64 2.27
CA ASP A 168 2.51 -22.96 2.81
C ASP A 168 2.11 -22.83 4.28
N ILE A 169 0.87 -22.38 4.47
CA ILE A 169 0.17 -22.16 5.72
C ILE A 169 0.19 -23.42 6.59
N LYS A 170 0.40 -24.60 5.99
CA LYS A 170 0.50 -25.88 6.70
C LYS A 170 1.84 -26.10 7.40
N GLN A 171 2.86 -25.29 7.11
CA GLN A 171 4.20 -25.37 7.75
C GLN A 171 4.44 -24.31 8.84
N LEU A 172 3.48 -23.42 9.11
CA LEU A 172 3.52 -22.38 10.15
C LEU A 172 2.75 -22.78 11.42
#